data_AF-A0A518C8B4-F1
#
_entry.id   AF-A0A518C8B4-F1
#
_cell.length_a   1.000
_cell.length_b   1.000
_cell.length_c   1.000
_cell.angle_alpha   90.00
_cell.angle_beta   90.00
_cell.angle_gamma   90.00
#
_symmetry.space_group_name_H-M   'P 1'
#
loop_
_entity.id
_entity.type
_entity.pdbx_description
1 polymer ?
#
loop_
_entity_poly.entity_id
_entity_poly.type
_entity_poly.pdbx_seq_one_letter_code
_entity_poly.pdbx_strand_id
1 'polypeptide(L)'
;MRGYTKTPDQVHAIEDAFADGMSLRAVVKKFRVGTQTAQNIRDGVHPLQNDEPIYERCPGCGGKVIMPCILCRVRKVMDQERTVKLQLRDRRQEVDTCGWR
;
A
#
# COMPACT_ATOMS: atom_id res chain seq x y z
N MET A 1 10.18 -19.82 13.02
CA MET A 1 9.42 -18.56 13.07
C MET A 1 10.13 -17.53 12.21
N ARG A 2 9.51 -17.00 11.13
CA ARG A 2 10.08 -15.90 10.33
C ARG A 2 9.73 -14.59 11.05
N GLY A 3 10.70 -13.97 11.71
CA GLY A 3 10.53 -12.69 12.39
C GLY A 3 10.32 -11.58 11.36
N TYR A 4 9.10 -11.06 11.26
CA TYR A 4 8.68 -9.99 10.35
C TYR A 4 8.63 -8.61 11.02
N THR A 5 9.41 -8.39 12.08
CA THR A 5 9.55 -7.07 12.68
C THR A 5 10.79 -6.40 12.10
N LYS A 6 10.62 -5.76 10.95
CA LYS A 6 11.62 -4.79 10.48
C LYS A 6 11.56 -3.59 11.41
N THR A 7 12.67 -3.27 12.06
CA THR A 7 12.80 -2.04 12.84
C THR A 7 12.99 -0.85 11.89
N PRO A 8 12.62 0.37 12.31
CA PRO A 8 12.92 1.59 11.55
C PRO A 8 14.41 1.67 11.16
N ASP A 9 15.31 1.33 12.08
CA ASP A 9 16.77 1.28 11.83
C ASP A 9 17.16 0.38 10.65
N GLN A 10 16.49 -0.77 10.50
CA GLN A 10 16.76 -1.68 9.39
C GLN A 10 16.31 -1.09 8.06
N VAL A 11 15.27 -0.26 8.07
CA VAL A 11 14.77 0.42 6.87
C VAL A 11 15.73 1.52 6.45
N HIS A 12 16.21 2.34 7.39
CA HIS A 12 17.23 3.35 7.11
C HIS A 12 18.53 2.75 6.58
N ALA A 13 19.01 1.64 7.15
CA ALA A 13 20.19 0.95 6.63
C ALA A 13 20.01 0.42 5.20
N ILE A 14 18.77 0.13 4.78
CA ILE A 14 18.46 -0.27 3.40
C ILE A 14 18.40 0.95 2.47
N GLU A 15 17.89 2.09 2.95
CA GLU A 15 17.91 3.36 2.22
C GLU A 15 19.35 3.80 1.93
N ASP A 16 20.22 3.80 2.94
CA ASP A 16 21.64 4.12 2.80
C ASP A 16 22.31 3.22 1.77
N ALA A 17 21.99 1.92 1.81
CA ALA A 17 22.52 0.97 0.84
C ALA A 17 22.09 1.28 -0.61
N PHE A 18 20.88 1.79 -0.82
CA PHE A 18 20.44 2.26 -2.13
C PHE A 18 21.10 3.59 -2.52
N ALA A 19 21.34 4.49 -1.56
CA ALA A 19 22.08 5.74 -1.79
C ALA A 19 23.53 5.47 -2.20
N ASP A 20 24.16 4.42 -1.66
CA ASP A 20 25.47 3.91 -2.05
C ASP A 20 25.49 3.24 -3.44
N GLY A 21 24.35 3.16 -4.13
CA GLY A 21 24.24 2.58 -5.47
C GLY A 21 24.10 1.05 -5.51
N MET A 22 23.77 0.39 -4.39
CA MET A 22 23.53 -1.06 -4.44
C MET A 22 22.29 -1.41 -5.28
N SER A 23 22.41 -2.49 -6.05
CA SER A 23 21.28 -3.03 -6.81
C SER A 23 20.23 -3.68 -5.90
N LEU A 24 18.97 -3.69 -6.36
CA LEU A 24 17.84 -4.34 -5.67
C LEU A 24 18.16 -5.78 -5.24
N ARG A 25 18.81 -6.56 -6.13
CA ARG A 25 19.16 -7.96 -5.87
C ARG A 25 20.24 -8.09 -4.79
N ALA A 26 21.19 -7.16 -4.74
CA ALA A 26 22.21 -7.10 -3.70
C ALA A 26 21.59 -6.78 -2.33
N VAL A 27 20.68 -5.81 -2.27
CA VAL A 27 19.95 -5.42 -1.06
C VAL A 27 19.11 -6.58 -0.52
N VAL A 28 18.31 -7.24 -1.37
CA VAL A 28 17.49 -8.41 -1.01
C VAL A 28 18.35 -9.51 -0.38
N LYS A 29 19.52 -9.79 -0.96
CA LYS A 29 20.44 -10.82 -0.46
C LYS A 29 21.11 -10.40 0.85
N LYS A 30 21.58 -9.16 0.95
CA LYS A 30 22.32 -8.62 2.11
C LYS A 30 21.42 -8.52 3.34
N PHE A 31 20.25 -7.91 3.19
CA PHE A 31 19.34 -7.63 4.30
C PHE A 31 18.29 -8.73 4.53
N ARG A 32 18.27 -9.78 3.69
CA ARG A 32 17.30 -10.88 3.73
C ARG A 32 15.85 -10.40 3.73
N VAL A 33 15.57 -9.42 2.89
CA VAL A 33 14.25 -8.80 2.76
C VAL A 33 13.55 -9.26 1.49
N GLY A 34 12.22 -9.32 1.51
CA GLY A 34 11.45 -9.63 0.30
C GLY A 34 11.67 -8.56 -0.77
N THR A 35 11.67 -8.97 -2.05
CA THR A 35 11.88 -8.07 -3.20
C THR A 35 10.92 -6.90 -3.19
N GLN A 36 9.64 -7.16 -2.92
CA GLN A 36 8.62 -6.11 -2.86
C GLN A 36 8.88 -5.11 -1.72
N THR A 37 9.38 -5.58 -0.58
CA THR A 37 9.71 -4.67 0.52
C THR A 37 10.94 -3.83 0.20
N ALA A 38 11.98 -4.43 -0.40
CA ALA A 38 13.16 -3.68 -0.85
C ALA A 38 12.77 -2.62 -1.89
N GLN A 39 11.85 -2.96 -2.79
CA GLN A 39 11.33 -2.04 -3.79
C GLN A 39 10.53 -0.89 -3.15
N ASN A 40 9.62 -1.19 -2.21
CA ASN A 40 8.88 -0.15 -1.49
C ASN A 40 9.81 0.80 -0.72
N ILE A 41 10.91 0.30 -0.15
CA ILE A 41 11.90 1.15 0.55
C ILE A 41 12.65 2.02 -0.47
N ARG A 42 13.15 1.43 -1.55
CA ARG A 42 13.82 2.19 -2.62
C ARG A 42 12.93 3.29 -3.20
N ASP A 43 11.64 3.01 -3.34
CA ASP A 43 10.66 3.91 -3.93
C ASP A 43 10.11 4.91 -2.88
N GLY A 44 10.55 4.86 -1.61
CA GLY A 44 10.16 5.80 -0.55
C GLY A 44 8.75 5.61 0.01
N VAL A 45 8.10 4.46 -0.26
CA VAL A 45 6.68 4.19 0.07
C VAL A 45 6.57 3.34 1.34
N HIS A 46 7.68 2.97 1.97
CA HIS A 46 7.65 2.10 3.14
C HIS A 46 7.19 2.88 4.39
N PRO A 47 6.17 2.39 5.14
CA PRO A 47 5.57 3.15 6.23
C PRO A 47 6.51 3.50 7.40
N LEU A 48 7.66 2.82 7.48
CA LEU A 48 8.69 3.04 8.50
C LEU A 48 9.81 4.00 8.05
N GLN A 49 9.73 4.59 6.86
CA GLN A 49 10.67 5.65 6.40
C GLN A 49 10.29 7.03 6.92
N ASN A 50 9.07 7.21 7.47
CA ASN A 50 8.62 8.48 8.03
C ASN A 50 8.89 8.50 9.55
N ASP A 51 9.63 9.51 10.00
CA ASP A 51 9.99 9.70 11.42
C ASP A 51 8.77 9.94 12.33
N GLU A 52 7.67 10.46 11.77
CA GLU A 52 6.38 10.56 12.44
C GLU A 52 5.35 9.64 11.77
N PRO A 53 5.19 8.40 12.25
CA PRO A 53 4.11 7.54 11.76
C PRO A 53 2.75 8.19 12.10
N ILE A 54 2.07 8.68 11.06
CA ILE A 54 0.73 9.26 11.20
C ILE A 54 -0.26 8.11 11.44
N TYR A 55 -0.69 7.98 12.70
CA TYR A 55 -1.68 7.01 13.10
C TYR A 55 -3.08 7.55 12.91
N GLU A 56 -3.74 7.11 11.85
CA GLU A 56 -5.12 7.46 11.55
C GLU A 56 -6.07 6.33 11.96
N ARG A 57 -7.34 6.66 12.24
CA ARG A 57 -8.37 5.63 12.37
C ARG A 57 -8.73 5.13 10.98
N CYS A 58 -8.54 3.83 10.75
CA CYS A 58 -8.93 3.22 9.49
C CYS A 58 -10.44 3.34 9.28
N PRO A 59 -10.91 3.85 8.13
CA PRO A 59 -12.35 3.93 7.84
C PRO A 59 -13.01 2.55 7.67
N GLY A 60 -12.22 1.48 7.44
CA GLY A 60 -12.73 0.12 7.30
C GLY A 60 -12.86 -0.63 8.63
N CYS A 61 -11.78 -0.71 9.42
CA CYS A 61 -11.79 -1.46 10.68
C CYS A 61 -11.93 -0.59 11.94
N GLY A 62 -11.92 0.74 11.82
CA GLY A 62 -11.92 1.67 12.95
C GLY A 62 -10.63 1.68 13.78
N GLY A 63 -9.72 0.73 13.54
CA GLY A 63 -8.45 0.61 14.24
C GLY A 63 -7.53 1.79 13.96
N LYS A 64 -6.85 2.28 14.99
CA LYS A 64 -5.81 3.30 14.87
C LYS A 64 -4.55 2.65 14.33
N VAL A 65 -4.26 2.87 13.05
CA VAL A 65 -3.21 2.17 12.29
C VAL A 65 -2.46 3.16 11.41
N ILE A 66 -1.26 2.78 10.99
CA ILE A 66 -0.56 3.48 9.90
C ILE A 66 -1.23 3.05 8.59
N MET A 67 -1.74 4.01 7.84
CA MET A 67 -2.42 3.74 6.56
C MET A 67 -1.38 3.45 5.45
N PRO A 68 -1.68 2.57 4.48
CA PRO A 68 -2.90 1.79 4.34
C PRO A 68 -2.99 0.70 5.42
N CYS A 69 -4.17 0.52 5.99
CA CYS A 69 -4.40 -0.53 6.98
C CYS A 69 -3.90 -1.88 6.46
N ILE A 70 -2.80 -2.40 7.02
CA ILE A 70 -2.19 -3.66 6.60
C ILE A 70 -3.17 -4.81 6.83
N LEU A 71 -3.92 -4.74 7.93
CA LEU A 71 -4.96 -5.71 8.28
C LEU A 71 -6.08 -5.76 7.24
N CYS A 72 -6.44 -4.62 6.66
CA CYS A 72 -7.71 -4.48 5.96
C CYS A 72 -7.61 -4.00 4.51
N ARG A 73 -6.41 -3.68 3.98
CA ARG A 73 -6.15 -3.26 2.59
C ARG A 73 -7.17 -2.24 2.05
N VAL A 74 -7.72 -1.39 2.94
CA VAL A 74 -9.09 -0.83 2.85
C VAL A 74 -9.37 0.04 1.63
N ARG A 75 -8.36 0.65 1.01
CA ARG A 75 -8.57 1.49 -0.17
C ARG A 75 -8.78 0.69 -1.47
N LYS A 76 -8.23 -0.53 -1.58
CA LYS A 76 -8.48 -1.40 -2.75
C LYS A 76 -9.91 -1.95 -2.78
N VAL A 77 -10.55 -2.10 -1.62
CA VAL A 77 -11.95 -2.51 -1.48
C VAL A 77 -12.89 -1.33 -1.74
N MET A 78 -12.58 -0.16 -1.17
CA MET A 78 -13.39 1.06 -1.35
C MET A 78 -13.42 1.57 -2.80
N ASP A 79 -12.30 1.53 -3.54
CA ASP A 79 -12.26 1.96 -4.95
C ASP A 79 -12.89 0.94 -5.91
N GLN A 80 -12.88 -0.36 -5.59
CA GLN A 80 -13.65 -1.36 -6.35
C GLN A 80 -15.16 -1.14 -6.19
N GLU A 81 -15.65 -0.92 -4.97
CA GLU A 81 -17.06 -0.63 -4.71
C GLU A 81 -17.53 0.67 -5.37
N ARG A 82 -16.66 1.69 -5.43
CA ARG A 82 -16.98 2.96 -6.11
C ARG A 82 -17.10 2.77 -7.62
N THR A 83 -16.19 2.03 -8.23
CA THR A 83 -16.19 1.78 -9.69
C THR A 83 -17.38 0.92 -10.13
N VAL A 84 -17.73 -0.13 -9.37
CA VAL A 84 -18.91 -0.97 -9.63
C VAL A 84 -20.22 -0.18 -9.51
N LYS A 85 -20.33 0.70 -8.50
CA LYS A 85 -21.52 1.54 -8.33
C LYS A 85 -21.71 2.56 -9.44
N LEU A 86 -20.64 3.12 -10.00
CA LEU A 86 -20.73 4.05 -11.14
C LEU A 86 -21.18 3.31 -12.41
N GLN A 87 -20.59 2.15 -12.71
CA GLN A 87 -20.98 1.32 -13.86
C GLN A 87 -22.46 0.88 -13.82
N LEU A 88 -23.00 0.56 -12.64
CA LEU A 88 -24.42 0.22 -12.46
C LEU A 88 -25.36 1.40 -12.69
N ARG A 89 -24.92 2.63 -12.37
CA ARG A 89 -25.70 3.84 -12.63
C ARG A 89 -25.74 4.16 -14.11
N ASP A 90 -24.61 4.06 -14.80
CA ASP A 90 -24.50 4.32 -16.24
C ASP A 90 -25.39 3.36 -17.05
N ARG A 91 -25.35 2.05 -16.74
CA ARG A 91 -26.24 1.06 -17.37
C ARG A 91 -27.72 1.34 -17.15
N ARG A 92 -28.10 1.89 -16.00
CA ARG A 92 -29.50 2.18 -15.69
C ARG A 92 -30.01 3.38 -16.50
N GLN A 93 -29.17 4.41 -16.66
CA GLN A 93 -29.48 5.54 -17.52
C GLN A 93 -29.63 5.16 -18.99
N GLU A 94 -28.79 4.26 -19.52
CA GLU A 94 -28.92 3.81 -20.93
C GLU A 94 -30.27 3.14 -21.22
N VAL A 95 -30.75 2.27 -20.32
CA VAL A 95 -32.04 1.58 -20.47
C VAL A 95 -33.21 2.56 -20.42
N ASP A 96 -33.15 3.56 -19.53
CA ASP A 96 -34.20 4.58 -19.40
C ASP A 96 -34.27 5.50 -20.64
N THR A 97 -33.14 5.75 -21.32
CA THR A 97 -33.09 6.59 -22.54
C THR A 97 -33.48 5.86 -23.83
N CYS A 98 -33.45 4.53 -23.86
CA CYS A 98 -33.80 3.72 -25.03
C CYS A 98 -35.23 3.16 -25.02
N GLY A 99 -36.02 3.42 -23.96
CA GLY A 99 -37.34 2.80 -23.76
C GLY A 99 -38.57 3.56 -24.29
N TRP A 100 -38.41 4.76 -24.85
CA TRP A 100 -39.51 5.51 -25.48
C TRP A 100 -39.19 5.80 -26.95
N ARG A 101 -39.34 4.77 -27.78
CA ARG A 101 -39.74 4.91 -29.19
C ARG A 101 -40.32 3.62 -29.72
#